data_AF-A0A7S0W5Z2-F1
#
_entry.id   AF-A0A7S0W5Z2-F1
#
_cell.length_a   1.000
_cell.length_b   1.000
_cell.length_c   1.000
_cell.angle_alpha   90.00
_cell.angle_beta   90.00
_cell.angle_gamma   90.00
#
_symmetry.space_group_name_H-M   'P 1'
#
loop_
_entity.id
_entity.type
_entity.pdbx_description
1 polymer ?
#
loop_
_entity_poly.entity_id
_entity_poly.type
_entity_poly.pdbx_seq_one_letter_code
_entity_poly.pdbx_strand_id
1 'polypeptide(L)'
;MAVVGAMYHNRRAWELQGLGVTALCSLARFPDNRNLLGRIGAVGAVVSAMKLFPDDRVMQVQGSLAICYLSCDPMNVLLIHDAGGVPVVVASMHRHEADRDVQESCCWALCNLADTPESQELIMMAGGVLEVVRAMGQHPKDLGVQEQGCGVLMNSGCNNTAHQEYIQQIGGVRAVIAAMG
;
A
#
# COMPACT_ATOMS: atom_id res chain seq x y z
N MET A 1 -4.98 -2.02 -23.04
CA MET A 1 -4.05 -1.17 -23.82
C MET A 1 -4.42 0.30 -23.81
N ALA A 2 -5.68 0.70 -24.11
CA ALA A 2 -6.04 2.11 -24.24
C ALA A 2 -5.88 2.95 -22.95
N VAL A 3 -6.31 2.46 -21.78
CA VAL A 3 -6.26 3.23 -20.51
C VAL A 3 -4.82 3.49 -20.05
N VAL A 4 -4.00 2.44 -19.92
CA VAL A 4 -2.59 2.58 -19.51
C VAL A 4 -1.80 3.44 -20.52
N GLY A 5 -2.02 3.23 -21.82
CA GLY A 5 -1.42 4.06 -22.86
C GLY A 5 -1.82 5.54 -22.71
N ALA A 6 -3.10 5.84 -22.53
CA ALA A 6 -3.58 7.21 -22.36
C ALA A 6 -3.00 7.88 -21.11
N MET A 7 -2.85 7.14 -20.00
CA MET A 7 -2.21 7.65 -18.79
C MET A 7 -0.74 8.04 -19.03
N TYR A 8 0.02 7.24 -19.79
CA TYR A 8 1.41 7.58 -20.07
C TYR A 8 1.59 8.80 -20.98
N HIS A 9 0.67 9.04 -21.91
CA HIS A 9 0.71 10.19 -22.83
C HIS A 9 0.20 11.48 -22.17
N ASN A 10 -0.61 11.38 -21.10
CA ASN A 10 -1.29 12.52 -20.47
C ASN A 10 -0.96 12.61 -18.97
N ARG A 11 0.33 12.59 -18.63
CA ARG A 11 0.81 12.50 -17.23
C ARG A 11 0.40 13.67 -16.33
N ARG A 12 0.06 14.83 -16.90
CA ARG A 12 -0.34 16.04 -16.15
C ARG A 12 -1.85 16.29 -16.12
N ALA A 13 -2.64 15.49 -16.83
CA ALA A 13 -4.10 15.59 -16.80
C ALA A 13 -4.64 14.85 -15.57
N TRP A 14 -4.75 15.56 -14.44
CA TRP A 14 -5.12 14.97 -13.15
C TRP A 14 -6.44 14.18 -13.21
N GLU A 15 -7.46 14.67 -13.90
CA GLU A 15 -8.76 13.98 -14.07
C GLU A 15 -8.59 12.62 -14.77
N LEU A 16 -7.81 12.58 -15.84
CA LEU A 16 -7.59 11.34 -16.60
C LEU A 16 -6.75 10.33 -15.82
N GLN A 17 -5.80 10.81 -15.02
CA GLN A 17 -5.01 9.95 -14.13
C GLN A 17 -5.88 9.36 -13.03
N GLY A 18 -6.71 10.19 -12.38
CA GLY A 18 -7.63 9.76 -11.32
C GLY A 18 -8.64 8.73 -11.82
N LEU A 19 -9.29 9.00 -12.97
CA LEU A 19 -10.21 8.05 -13.61
C LEU A 19 -9.49 6.77 -14.02
N GLY A 20 -8.28 6.88 -14.57
CA GLY A 20 -7.45 5.74 -14.96
C GLY A 20 -7.11 4.82 -13.80
N VAL A 21 -6.60 5.37 -12.69
CA VAL A 21 -6.28 4.60 -11.48
C VAL A 21 -7.53 3.97 -10.89
N THR A 22 -8.65 4.70 -10.82
CA THR A 22 -9.93 4.17 -10.31
C THR A 22 -10.42 2.99 -11.16
N ALA A 23 -10.31 3.09 -12.48
CA ALA A 23 -10.68 2.00 -13.39
C ALA A 23 -9.77 0.78 -13.20
N LEU A 24 -8.45 0.98 -13.09
CA LEU A 24 -7.49 -0.10 -12.86
C LEU A 24 -7.72 -0.78 -11.50
N CYS A 25 -8.00 0.00 -10.45
CA CYS A 25 -8.36 -0.51 -9.11
C CYS A 25 -9.60 -1.41 -9.19
N SER A 26 -10.66 -0.92 -9.85
CA SER A 26 -11.91 -1.65 -10.03
C SER A 26 -11.73 -2.95 -10.79
N LEU A 27 -10.87 -2.96 -11.83
CA LEU A 27 -10.56 -4.17 -12.59
C LEU A 27 -9.71 -5.16 -11.79
N ALA A 28 -8.76 -4.68 -10.98
CA ALA A 28 -7.87 -5.52 -10.17
C ALA A 28 -8.60 -6.28 -9.05
N ARG A 29 -9.76 -5.79 -8.61
CA ARG A 29 -10.64 -6.49 -7.65
C ARG A 29 -10.98 -7.91 -8.12
N PHE A 30 -11.15 -8.11 -9.43
CA PHE A 30 -11.44 -9.41 -10.01
C PHE A 30 -10.14 -10.21 -10.21
N PRO A 31 -9.97 -11.39 -9.56
CA PRO A 31 -8.72 -12.16 -9.61
C PRO A 31 -8.23 -12.46 -11.03
N ASP A 32 -9.15 -12.81 -11.94
CA ASP A 32 -8.83 -13.17 -13.33
C ASP A 32 -8.16 -12.05 -14.13
N ASN A 33 -8.32 -10.79 -13.69
CA ASN A 33 -7.72 -9.64 -14.35
C ASN A 33 -6.29 -9.35 -13.88
N ARG A 34 -5.87 -9.80 -12.69
CA ARG A 34 -4.63 -9.33 -12.03
C ARG A 34 -3.39 -9.63 -12.85
N ASN A 35 -3.29 -10.84 -13.40
CA ASN A 35 -2.18 -11.23 -14.27
C ASN A 35 -2.12 -10.38 -15.55
N LEU A 36 -3.27 -10.18 -16.21
CA LEU A 36 -3.37 -9.36 -17.41
C LEU A 36 -2.98 -7.91 -17.13
N LEU A 37 -3.45 -7.34 -16.02
CA LEU A 37 -3.14 -5.97 -15.59
C LEU A 37 -1.64 -5.78 -15.38
N GLY A 38 -0.98 -6.74 -14.73
CA GLY A 38 0.48 -6.77 -14.63
C GLY A 38 1.17 -6.70 -16.00
N ARG A 39 0.79 -7.60 -16.91
CA ARG A 39 1.38 -7.70 -18.26
C ARG A 39 1.21 -6.44 -19.12
N ILE A 40 0.14 -5.66 -18.90
CA ILE A 40 -0.09 -4.41 -19.63
C ILE A 40 0.50 -3.17 -18.93
N GLY A 41 1.28 -3.35 -17.85
CA GLY A 41 1.97 -2.28 -17.16
C GLY A 41 1.10 -1.46 -16.21
N ALA A 42 -0.01 -2.01 -15.72
CA ALA A 42 -0.91 -1.32 -14.80
C ALA A 42 -0.20 -0.93 -13.48
N VAL A 43 0.66 -1.81 -12.94
CA VAL A 43 1.42 -1.56 -11.71
C VAL A 43 2.25 -0.27 -11.84
N GLY A 44 3.08 -0.19 -12.89
CA GLY A 44 3.92 0.99 -13.12
C GLY A 44 3.10 2.27 -13.35
N ALA A 45 1.95 2.16 -14.01
CA ALA A 45 1.05 3.29 -14.23
C ALA A 45 0.44 3.81 -12.92
N VAL A 46 -0.05 2.92 -12.06
CA VAL A 46 -0.59 3.27 -10.73
C VAL A 46 0.47 3.93 -9.86
N VAL A 47 1.65 3.28 -9.73
CA VAL A 47 2.74 3.82 -8.90
C VAL A 47 3.23 5.17 -9.42
N SER A 48 3.31 5.34 -10.74
CA SER A 48 3.68 6.63 -11.34
C SER A 48 2.64 7.71 -11.08
N ALA A 49 1.35 7.40 -11.16
CA ALA A 49 0.27 8.34 -10.89
C ALA A 49 0.29 8.78 -9.41
N MET A 50 0.44 7.85 -8.47
CA MET A 50 0.58 8.19 -7.04
C MET A 50 1.78 9.11 -6.77
N LYS A 51 2.92 8.89 -7.44
CA LYS A 51 4.11 9.77 -7.35
C LYS A 51 3.86 11.17 -7.93
N LEU A 52 3.07 11.27 -9.00
CA LEU A 52 2.79 12.54 -9.68
C LEU A 52 1.77 13.41 -8.94
N PHE A 53 0.84 12.79 -8.20
CA PHE A 53 -0.20 13.49 -7.44
C PHE A 53 -0.14 13.08 -5.96
N PRO A 54 0.97 13.37 -5.27
CA PRO A 54 1.18 12.93 -3.89
C PRO A 54 0.19 13.56 -2.91
N ASP A 55 -0.30 14.77 -3.20
CA ASP A 55 -1.24 15.51 -2.34
C ASP A 55 -2.71 15.21 -2.68
N ASP A 56 -2.99 14.49 -3.77
CA ASP A 56 -4.36 14.09 -4.12
C ASP A 56 -4.77 12.86 -3.31
N ARG A 57 -5.59 13.11 -2.30
CA ARG A 57 -6.16 12.07 -1.44
C ARG A 57 -6.81 10.93 -2.23
N VAL A 58 -7.65 11.24 -3.22
CA VAL A 58 -8.38 10.21 -3.98
C VAL A 58 -7.41 9.36 -4.79
N MET A 59 -6.40 9.99 -5.40
CA MET A 59 -5.31 9.27 -6.08
C MET A 59 -4.60 8.30 -5.14
N GLN A 60 -4.26 8.75 -3.93
CA GLN A 60 -3.56 7.92 -2.96
C GLN A 60 -4.41 6.74 -2.49
N VAL A 61 -5.69 6.96 -2.15
CA VAL A 61 -6.60 5.87 -1.73
C VAL A 61 -6.77 4.84 -2.86
N GLN A 62 -7.11 5.29 -4.07
CA GLN A 62 -7.37 4.38 -5.19
C GLN A 62 -6.09 3.68 -5.66
N GLY A 63 -4.95 4.37 -5.60
CA GLY A 63 -3.65 3.80 -5.94
C GLY A 63 -3.23 2.72 -4.96
N SER A 64 -3.32 2.97 -3.65
CA SER A 64 -3.03 1.98 -2.61
C SER A 64 -3.96 0.77 -2.68
N LEU A 65 -5.26 0.97 -2.91
CA LEU A 65 -6.21 -0.13 -3.14
C LEU A 65 -5.86 -0.93 -4.41
N ALA A 66 -5.47 -0.27 -5.49
CA ALA A 66 -5.03 -0.98 -6.71
C ALA A 66 -3.79 -1.83 -6.44
N ILE A 67 -2.80 -1.30 -5.71
CA ILE A 67 -1.60 -2.05 -5.29
C ILE A 67 -2.01 -3.26 -4.43
N CYS A 68 -2.91 -3.07 -3.47
CA CYS A 68 -3.44 -4.13 -2.61
C CYS A 68 -4.07 -5.28 -3.40
N TYR A 69 -4.90 -4.99 -4.40
CA TYR A 69 -5.51 -6.05 -5.21
C TYR A 69 -4.54 -6.70 -6.18
N LEU A 70 -3.61 -5.91 -6.75
CA LEU A 70 -2.61 -6.42 -7.67
C LEU A 70 -1.60 -7.33 -6.95
N SER A 71 -1.22 -7.03 -5.71
CA SER A 71 -0.26 -7.82 -4.93
C SER A 71 -0.73 -9.23 -4.57
N CYS A 72 -2.03 -9.53 -4.74
CA CYS A 72 -2.52 -10.90 -4.61
C CYS A 72 -2.02 -11.86 -5.72
N ASP A 73 -1.38 -11.35 -6.78
CA ASP A 73 -0.67 -12.14 -7.79
C ASP A 73 0.86 -12.02 -7.56
N PRO A 74 1.59 -13.11 -7.32
CA PRO A 74 3.03 -13.06 -7.04
C PRO A 74 3.86 -12.38 -8.13
N MET A 75 3.45 -12.46 -9.41
CA MET A 75 4.15 -11.77 -10.49
C MET A 75 4.02 -10.25 -10.34
N ASN A 76 2.84 -9.79 -9.89
CA ASN A 76 2.63 -8.37 -9.66
C ASN A 76 3.38 -7.85 -8.43
N VAL A 77 3.64 -8.69 -7.42
CA VAL A 77 4.49 -8.30 -6.26
C VAL A 77 5.87 -7.88 -6.74
N LEU A 78 6.49 -8.67 -7.62
CA LEU A 78 7.79 -8.33 -8.22
C LEU A 78 7.72 -7.00 -8.99
N LEU A 79 6.69 -6.82 -9.81
CA LEU A 79 6.48 -5.56 -10.53
C LEU A 79 6.27 -4.36 -9.60
N ILE A 80 5.62 -4.56 -8.44
CA ILE A 80 5.40 -3.52 -7.42
C ILE A 80 6.73 -3.13 -6.80
N HIS A 81 7.59 -4.10 -6.49
CA HIS A 81 8.94 -3.85 -5.98
C HIS A 81 9.77 -3.06 -6.99
N ASP A 82 9.83 -3.51 -8.24
CA ASP A 82 10.60 -2.88 -9.31
C ASP A 82 10.14 -1.44 -9.60
N ALA A 83 8.83 -1.17 -9.49
CA ALA A 83 8.27 0.17 -9.65
C ALA A 83 8.55 1.09 -8.44
N GLY A 84 9.04 0.56 -7.33
CA GLY A 84 9.19 1.26 -6.06
C GLY A 84 7.84 1.56 -5.40
N GLY A 85 6.89 0.65 -5.49
CA GLY A 85 5.54 0.80 -4.94
C GLY A 85 5.51 0.85 -3.41
N VAL A 86 6.33 0.04 -2.73
CA VAL A 86 6.39 0.03 -1.25
C VAL A 86 6.75 1.41 -0.68
N PRO A 87 7.86 2.07 -1.08
CA PRO A 87 8.16 3.43 -0.64
C PRO A 87 7.07 4.46 -0.96
N VAL A 88 6.32 4.29 -2.06
CA VAL A 88 5.23 5.20 -2.42
C VAL A 88 4.04 5.05 -1.47
N VAL A 89 3.66 3.81 -1.14
CA VAL A 89 2.59 3.55 -0.17
C VAL A 89 2.97 4.12 1.20
N VAL A 90 4.19 3.92 1.65
CA VAL A 90 4.67 4.48 2.94
C VAL A 90 4.71 6.01 2.91
N ALA A 91 5.20 6.62 1.83
CA ALA A 91 5.20 8.07 1.68
C ALA A 91 3.78 8.67 1.64
N SER A 92 2.80 7.92 1.13
CA SER A 92 1.38 8.28 1.18
C SER A 92 0.85 8.29 2.60
N MET A 93 1.13 7.24 3.39
CA MET A 93 0.78 7.18 4.82
C MET A 93 1.33 8.39 5.58
N HIS A 94 2.61 8.68 5.40
CA HIS A 94 3.26 9.80 6.08
C HIS A 94 2.65 11.15 5.71
N ARG A 95 2.37 11.38 4.41
CA ARG A 95 1.83 12.64 3.91
C ARG A 95 0.37 12.86 4.32
N HIS A 96 -0.41 11.80 4.40
CA HIS A 96 -1.85 11.84 4.72
C HIS A 96 -2.14 11.22 6.08
N GLU A 97 -1.29 11.49 7.07
CA GLU A 97 -1.37 10.87 8.40
C GLU A 97 -2.75 11.05 9.07
N ALA A 98 -3.41 12.18 8.84
CA ALA A 98 -4.72 12.48 9.40
C ALA A 98 -5.91 11.87 8.61
N ASP A 99 -5.68 11.29 7.42
CA ASP A 99 -6.76 10.74 6.59
C ASP A 99 -6.90 9.24 6.78
N ARG A 100 -7.95 8.84 7.51
CA ARG A 100 -8.19 7.44 7.85
C ARG A 100 -8.30 6.51 6.63
N ASP A 101 -8.91 6.97 5.53
CA ASP A 101 -9.13 6.12 4.34
C ASP A 101 -7.79 5.88 3.61
N VAL A 102 -6.91 6.88 3.61
CA VAL A 102 -5.53 6.69 3.12
C VAL A 102 -4.78 5.73 4.04
N GLN A 103 -4.86 5.90 5.36
CA GLN A 103 -4.19 4.99 6.30
C GLN A 103 -4.68 3.55 6.15
N GLU A 104 -6.00 3.32 6.11
CA GLU A 104 -6.60 1.99 5.96
C GLU A 104 -6.15 1.32 4.67
N SER A 105 -6.29 2.01 3.53
CA SER A 105 -5.92 1.45 2.22
C SER A 105 -4.42 1.17 2.09
N CYS A 106 -3.57 2.00 2.69
CA CYS A 106 -2.12 1.78 2.70
C CYS A 106 -1.74 0.62 3.63
N CYS A 107 -2.30 0.56 4.85
CA CYS A 107 -2.10 -0.57 5.77
C CYS A 107 -2.51 -1.89 5.11
N TRP A 108 -3.64 -1.92 4.40
CA TRP A 108 -4.10 -3.11 3.69
C TRP A 108 -3.11 -3.52 2.59
N ALA A 109 -2.64 -2.57 1.77
CA ALA A 109 -1.66 -2.84 0.73
C ALA A 109 -0.35 -3.41 1.31
N LEU A 110 0.16 -2.81 2.39
CA LEU A 110 1.37 -3.30 3.07
C LEU A 110 1.16 -4.68 3.71
N CYS A 111 -0.03 -4.95 4.28
CA CYS A 111 -0.37 -6.23 4.89
C CYS A 111 -0.27 -7.36 3.86
N ASN A 112 -0.88 -7.16 2.68
CA ASN A 112 -0.82 -8.12 1.58
C ASN A 112 0.60 -8.28 1.01
N LEU A 113 1.39 -7.21 0.99
CA LEU A 113 2.76 -7.27 0.48
C LEU A 113 3.70 -7.98 1.46
N ALA A 114 3.46 -7.94 2.77
CA ALA A 114 4.34 -8.50 3.80
C ALA A 114 4.40 -10.06 3.84
N ASP A 115 3.97 -10.75 2.78
CA ASP A 115 3.87 -12.21 2.71
C ASP A 115 5.23 -12.91 2.48
N THR A 116 6.21 -12.22 1.88
CA THR A 116 7.56 -12.79 1.63
C THR A 116 8.65 -12.07 2.42
N PRO A 117 9.76 -12.74 2.78
CA PRO A 117 10.88 -12.11 3.48
C PRO A 117 11.44 -10.87 2.77
N GLU A 118 11.55 -10.92 1.44
CA GLU A 118 12.05 -9.78 0.65
C GLU A 118 11.11 -8.58 0.75
N SER A 119 9.81 -8.83 0.73
CA SER A 119 8.80 -7.79 0.86
C SER A 119 8.80 -7.20 2.27
N GLN A 120 8.96 -8.04 3.30
CA GLN A 120 9.09 -7.61 4.68
C GLN A 120 10.30 -6.69 4.86
N GLU A 121 11.46 -7.05 4.32
CA GLU A 121 12.66 -6.22 4.34
C GLU A 121 12.43 -4.87 3.62
N LEU A 122 11.79 -4.87 2.46
CA LEU A 122 11.45 -3.62 1.74
C LEU A 122 10.53 -2.71 2.58
N ILE A 123 9.54 -3.27 3.26
CA ILE A 123 8.63 -2.52 4.13
C ILE A 123 9.39 -1.95 5.33
N MET A 124 10.28 -2.72 5.94
CA MET A 124 11.13 -2.29 7.05
C MET A 124 12.08 -1.16 6.63
N MET A 125 12.79 -1.34 5.52
CA MET A 125 13.72 -0.35 4.97
C MET A 125 13.00 0.95 4.56
N ALA A 126 11.76 0.86 4.08
CA ALA A 126 10.95 2.02 3.75
C ALA A 126 10.39 2.74 4.99
N GLY A 127 10.53 2.18 6.19
CA GLY A 127 9.92 2.71 7.42
C GLY A 127 8.42 2.41 7.55
N GLY A 128 7.88 1.49 6.75
CA GLY A 128 6.45 1.21 6.69
C GLY A 128 5.87 0.70 8.00
N VAL A 129 6.61 -0.14 8.73
CA VAL A 129 6.19 -0.64 10.05
C VAL A 129 6.04 0.49 11.07
N LEU A 130 6.91 1.51 11.03
CA LEU A 130 6.77 2.69 11.89
C LEU A 130 5.52 3.52 11.55
N GLU A 131 5.27 3.75 10.26
CA GLU A 131 4.08 4.48 9.82
C GLU A 131 2.79 3.73 10.17
N VAL A 132 2.78 2.39 10.11
CA VAL A 132 1.65 1.57 10.57
C VAL A 132 1.39 1.75 12.07
N VAL A 133 2.43 1.68 12.92
CA VAL A 133 2.25 1.91 14.37
C VAL A 133 1.71 3.32 14.65
N ARG A 134 2.18 4.33 13.91
CA ARG A 134 1.65 5.70 14.00
C ARG A 134 0.18 5.78 13.59
N ALA A 135 -0.18 5.17 12.46
CA ALA A 135 -1.54 5.13 11.96
C ALA A 135 -2.49 4.48 12.97
N MET A 136 -2.11 3.35 13.55
CA MET A 136 -2.88 2.68 14.60
C MET A 136 -3.10 3.59 15.82
N GLY A 137 -2.07 4.34 16.23
CA GLY A 137 -2.17 5.28 17.35
C GLY A 137 -3.00 6.54 17.05
N GLN A 138 -2.96 7.04 15.81
CA GLN A 138 -3.71 8.23 15.38
C GLN A 138 -5.19 7.92 15.09
N HIS A 139 -5.50 6.70 14.65
CA HIS A 139 -6.85 6.26 14.27
C HIS A 139 -7.35 5.10 15.15
N PRO A 140 -7.38 5.25 16.49
CA PRO A 140 -7.68 4.14 17.40
C PRO A 140 -9.11 3.59 17.28
N LYS A 141 -10.04 4.35 16.70
CA LYS A 141 -11.44 3.97 16.51
C LYS A 141 -11.73 3.41 15.12
N ASP A 142 -10.75 3.45 14.22
CA ASP A 142 -10.92 2.96 12.86
C ASP A 142 -10.52 1.47 12.81
N LEU A 143 -11.52 0.60 12.77
CA LEU A 143 -11.30 -0.85 12.79
C LEU A 143 -10.50 -1.33 11.58
N GLY A 144 -10.64 -0.69 10.42
CA GLY A 144 -9.88 -1.05 9.23
C GLY A 144 -8.39 -0.79 9.43
N VAL A 145 -8.03 0.40 9.96
CA VAL A 145 -6.64 0.72 10.30
C VAL A 145 -6.09 -0.24 11.36
N GLN A 146 -6.87 -0.56 12.40
CA GLN A 146 -6.44 -1.46 13.46
C GLN A 146 -6.22 -2.90 12.95
N GLU A 147 -7.17 -3.45 12.20
CA GLU A 147 -7.11 -4.81 11.67
C GLU A 147 -5.92 -4.98 10.73
N GLN A 148 -5.79 -4.09 9.75
CA GLN A 148 -4.72 -4.17 8.77
C GLN A 148 -3.37 -3.82 9.40
N GLY A 149 -3.33 -2.90 10.35
CA GLY A 149 -2.12 -2.57 11.10
C GLY A 149 -1.59 -3.76 11.90
N CYS A 150 -2.47 -4.45 12.64
CA CYS A 150 -2.13 -5.71 13.31
C CYS A 150 -1.63 -6.77 12.30
N GLY A 151 -2.26 -6.88 11.13
CA GLY A 151 -1.84 -7.77 10.05
C GLY A 151 -0.41 -7.49 9.56
N VAL A 152 -0.05 -6.22 9.33
CA VAL A 152 1.33 -5.84 8.96
C VAL A 152 2.31 -6.22 10.06
N LEU A 153 2.01 -5.89 11.33
CA LEU A 153 2.90 -6.21 12.45
C LEU A 153 3.11 -7.72 12.62
N MET A 154 2.04 -8.51 12.46
CA MET A 154 2.10 -9.97 12.48
C MET A 154 3.00 -10.49 11.35
N ASN A 155 2.77 -10.04 10.12
CA ASN A 155 3.50 -10.52 8.96
C ASN A 155 4.98 -10.09 9.01
N SER A 156 5.27 -8.82 9.31
CA SER A 156 6.64 -8.30 9.38
C SER A 156 7.45 -8.85 10.57
N GLY A 157 6.80 -9.21 11.67
CA GLY A 157 7.46 -9.83 12.83
C GLY A 157 7.60 -11.36 12.73
N CYS A 158 6.92 -12.00 11.79
CA CYS A 158 6.92 -13.46 11.68
C CYS A 158 8.31 -13.97 11.29
N ASN A 159 8.85 -14.93 12.06
CA ASN A 159 10.14 -15.59 11.80
C ASN A 159 11.38 -14.67 11.69
N ASN A 160 11.32 -13.43 12.19
CA ASN A 160 12.46 -12.50 12.17
C ASN A 160 12.63 -11.78 13.52
N THR A 161 13.60 -12.22 14.32
CA THR A 161 13.87 -11.66 15.66
C THR A 161 14.27 -10.18 15.60
N ALA A 162 15.05 -9.77 14.61
CA ALA A 162 15.47 -8.37 14.48
C ALA A 162 14.26 -7.46 14.20
N HIS A 163 13.31 -7.91 13.37
CA HIS A 163 12.06 -7.20 13.14
C HIS A 163 11.20 -7.14 14.41
N GLN A 164 11.11 -8.24 15.16
CA GLN A 164 10.37 -8.27 16.43
C GLN A 164 10.94 -7.27 17.45
N GLU A 165 12.26 -7.23 17.60
CA GLU A 165 12.94 -6.27 18.47
C GLU A 165 12.66 -4.83 18.02
N TYR A 166 12.73 -4.55 16.72
CA TYR A 166 12.41 -3.23 16.18
C TYR A 166 10.94 -2.85 16.44
N ILE A 167 9.99 -3.74 16.13
CA ILE A 167 8.55 -3.55 16.37
C ILE A 167 8.30 -3.25 17.86
N GLN A 168 8.98 -3.95 18.77
CA GLN A 168 8.91 -3.66 20.20
C GLN A 168 9.43 -2.26 20.52
N GLN A 169 10.60 -1.87 19.98
CA GLN A 169 11.23 -0.57 20.23
C GLN A 169 10.35 0.61 19.81
N ILE A 170 9.66 0.51 18.67
CA ILE A 170 8.77 1.56 18.18
C ILE A 170 7.38 1.57 18.84
N GLY A 171 7.12 0.65 19.78
CA GLY A 171 5.86 0.60 20.53
C GLY A 171 4.77 -0.28 19.90
N GLY A 172 5.08 -1.14 18.94
CA GLY A 172 4.11 -1.99 18.25
C GLY A 172 3.32 -2.91 19.19
N VAL A 173 3.94 -3.45 20.25
CA VAL A 173 3.23 -4.26 21.26
C VAL A 173 2.11 -3.47 21.94
N ARG A 174 2.36 -2.20 22.27
CA ARG A 174 1.34 -1.33 22.86
C ARG A 174 0.22 -1.02 21.88
N ALA A 175 0.56 -0.81 20.60
CA ALA A 175 -0.43 -0.57 19.55
C ALA A 175 -1.36 -1.78 19.37
N VAL A 176 -0.83 -3.00 19.33
CA VAL A 176 -1.64 -4.23 19.25
C VAL A 176 -2.56 -4.39 20.45
N ILE A 177 -2.07 -4.18 21.68
CA ILE A 177 -2.90 -4.27 22.88
C ILE A 177 -4.02 -3.22 22.85
N ALA A 178 -3.72 -1.99 22.41
CA ALA A 178 -4.70 -0.93 22.29
C ALA A 178 -5.77 -1.22 21.23
N ALA A 179 -5.40 -1.88 20.13
CA ALA A 179 -6.33 -2.28 19.06
C ALA A 179 -7.39 -3.30 19.51
N MET A 180 -7.12 -4.05 20.59
CA MET A 180 -8.00 -5.12 21.09
C MET A 180 -9.03 -4.66 22.13
N GLY A 181 -8.93 -3.42 22.63
CA GLY A 181 -9.77 -2.89 23.72
C GLY A 181 -10.77 -1.85 23.25
#